data_AF-A0A0B8T366-F1
#
_entry.id   AF-A0A0B8T366-F1
#
_cell.length_a   1.000
_cell.length_b   1.000
_cell.length_c   1.000
_cell.angle_alpha   90.00
_cell.angle_beta   90.00
_cell.angle_gamma   90.00
#
_symmetry.space_group_name_H-M   'P 1'
#
loop_
_entity.id
_entity.type
_entity.pdbx_description
1 polymer ?
#
loop_
_entity_poly.entity_id
_entity_poly.type
_entity_poly.pdbx_seq_one_letter_code
_entity_poly.pdbx_strand_id
1 'polypeptide(L)'
;MGNSINQSFKDASTNPVGARHGRQLRVIALSIVLLATLSAQSCKEQLQLTQESAMANVSNTPDSLLGAPKTQVFQQKIGRYSEAIGRLQLRYGQNSWQPTGLYIDSSSIITVHVRKISGDDLPKLMIGTPSNGRRDYSTWCQLKEGTNVINTDTDLTSFYINKPEKEKWGGNAYIEYNSDSPGMMGEVEITFEVGFKKVPYYVKGVTSPADYQRMLDVFEDSDNATLVSDRAILTFTMQNALQYRNSDIDSLLLICDQVIESEEAISGLDNSSPEHHPRTSRILITDFPAGNPFSGSLTIGIPKGSIKELLIPSVLKGSWLFFHEMGHAHQQIWTWDVVREVTANIYSLAAERTMGVTPGLFVRDNVWPTVTTYLASPEADRNFNTDSLLGHYGRLGMFHQLWLAYGDSFYQELHKKCRIERPTLSSDDQKMGYFMTSACDVSGEDLTEFFEKWGLRASAETYTAIANKNLPAPAIDITTLRD
;
A
#
# COMPACT_ATOMS: atom_id res chain seq x y z
N MET A 1 28.94 -64.91 -11.27
CA MET A 1 28.48 -66.31 -11.29
C MET A 1 29.47 -67.16 -10.51
N GLY A 2 28.98 -67.99 -9.57
CA GLY A 2 29.75 -69.03 -8.84
C GLY A 2 30.20 -68.60 -7.44
N ASN A 3 29.32 -68.61 -6.43
CA ASN A 3 28.99 -69.73 -5.50
C ASN A 3 30.02 -69.85 -4.36
N SER A 4 29.73 -69.35 -3.16
CA SER A 4 28.89 -69.91 -2.07
C SER A 4 29.66 -70.89 -1.18
N ILE A 5 29.49 -70.75 0.14
CA ILE A 5 29.04 -71.80 1.07
C ILE A 5 29.00 -71.21 2.49
N ASN A 6 27.87 -71.48 3.16
CA ASN A 6 27.56 -71.17 4.55
C ASN A 6 27.22 -72.50 5.22
N GLN A 7 27.83 -72.86 6.35
CA GLN A 7 27.37 -73.79 7.42
C GLN A 7 28.53 -74.00 8.43
N SER A 8 28.45 -73.61 9.71
CA SER A 8 27.82 -74.31 10.88
C SER A 8 28.59 -75.61 11.26
N PHE A 9 28.92 -76.02 12.49
CA PHE A 9 28.54 -75.75 13.90
C PHE A 9 29.59 -76.44 14.82
N LYS A 10 29.66 -76.06 16.12
CA LYS A 10 30.11 -76.79 17.36
C LYS A 10 30.87 -75.81 18.29
N ASP A 11 30.64 -75.64 19.60
CA ASP A 11 29.88 -76.37 20.63
C ASP A 11 29.55 -75.42 21.82
N ALA A 12 28.34 -75.62 22.39
CA ALA A 12 27.94 -75.75 23.82
C ALA A 12 28.87 -75.23 24.95
N SER A 13 28.43 -74.75 26.13
CA SER A 13 27.13 -74.48 26.76
C SER A 13 27.40 -73.96 28.19
N THR A 14 26.36 -73.41 28.83
CA THR A 14 26.14 -73.19 30.28
C THR A 14 26.30 -71.75 30.86
N ASN A 15 25.14 -71.11 30.99
CA ASN A 15 24.74 -70.08 31.95
C ASN A 15 23.92 -70.81 33.05
N PRO A 16 23.71 -70.31 34.31
CA PRO A 16 22.72 -69.23 34.51
C PRO A 16 22.83 -68.30 35.77
N VAL A 17 22.35 -67.06 35.56
CA VAL A 17 21.34 -66.27 36.34
C VAL A 17 21.63 -65.78 37.78
N GLY A 18 21.46 -64.46 37.99
CA GLY A 18 20.94 -63.91 39.26
C GLY A 18 21.14 -62.41 39.53
N ALA A 19 20.05 -61.63 39.42
CA ALA A 19 19.76 -60.36 40.14
C ALA A 19 20.45 -59.02 39.72
N ARG A 20 19.83 -58.31 38.78
CA ARG A 20 19.76 -56.83 38.77
C ARG A 20 18.43 -56.36 38.20
N HIS A 21 17.42 -56.14 39.04
CA HIS A 21 16.23 -55.33 38.71
C HIS A 21 15.75 -54.67 40.01
N GLY A 22 16.05 -53.38 40.18
CA GLY A 22 15.64 -52.65 41.38
C GLY A 22 16.36 -51.33 41.62
N ARG A 23 16.59 -50.49 40.59
CA ARG A 23 16.95 -49.07 40.82
C ARG A 23 16.79 -48.09 39.66
N GLN A 24 16.14 -48.46 38.54
CA GLN A 24 15.90 -47.53 37.42
C GLN A 24 14.43 -47.10 37.21
N LEU A 25 13.48 -47.56 38.04
CA LEU A 25 12.07 -47.13 37.93
C LEU A 25 11.65 -45.97 38.85
N ARG A 26 12.53 -45.39 39.67
CA ARG A 26 12.18 -44.24 40.54
C ARG A 26 12.66 -42.86 40.05
N VAL A 27 13.48 -42.80 39.00
CA VAL A 27 13.95 -41.51 38.43
C VAL A 27 13.08 -41.04 37.25
N ILE A 28 12.36 -41.96 36.60
CA ILE A 28 11.44 -41.60 35.49
C ILE A 28 10.11 -41.08 36.02
N ALA A 29 9.63 -41.54 37.18
CA ALA A 29 8.38 -41.04 37.78
C ALA A 29 8.50 -39.61 38.35
N LEU A 30 9.64 -39.22 38.92
CA LEU A 30 9.83 -37.84 39.40
C LEU A 30 10.01 -36.82 38.26
N SER A 31 10.61 -37.24 37.14
CA SER A 31 10.84 -36.39 35.98
C SER A 31 9.54 -36.08 35.23
N ILE A 32 8.60 -37.03 35.19
CA ILE A 32 7.26 -36.84 34.58
C ILE A 32 6.38 -35.93 35.45
N VAL A 33 6.49 -36.00 36.79
CA VAL A 33 5.75 -35.09 37.68
C VAL A 33 6.31 -33.66 37.62
N LEU A 34 7.64 -33.49 37.50
CA LEU A 34 8.24 -32.15 37.36
C LEU A 34 7.92 -31.50 36.00
N LEU A 35 7.92 -32.27 34.90
CA LEU A 35 7.47 -31.79 33.59
C LEU A 35 5.97 -31.49 33.56
N ALA A 36 5.13 -32.29 34.23
CA ALA A 36 3.69 -32.03 34.34
C ALA A 36 3.38 -30.79 35.19
N THR A 37 4.17 -30.49 36.23
CA THR A 37 4.04 -29.26 37.01
C THR A 37 4.56 -28.03 36.25
N LEU A 38 5.65 -28.15 35.49
CA LEU A 38 6.17 -27.06 34.64
C LEU A 38 5.24 -26.79 33.45
N SER A 39 4.60 -27.82 32.86
CA SER A 39 3.59 -27.65 31.81
C SER A 39 2.28 -27.11 32.37
N ALA A 40 1.90 -27.46 33.60
CA ALA A 40 0.71 -26.90 34.25
C ALA A 40 0.93 -25.44 34.69
N GLN A 41 2.15 -25.08 35.12
CA GLN A 41 2.52 -23.70 35.46
C GLN A 41 2.61 -22.83 34.21
N SER A 42 3.20 -23.35 33.12
CA SER A 42 3.21 -22.72 31.79
C SER A 42 1.82 -22.60 31.17
N CYS A 43 0.95 -23.60 31.38
CA CYS A 43 -0.45 -23.53 30.96
C CYS A 43 -1.26 -22.56 31.84
N LYS A 44 -0.94 -22.40 33.13
CA LYS A 44 -1.53 -21.38 34.00
C LYS A 44 -1.06 -19.97 33.64
N GLU A 45 0.22 -19.79 33.33
CA GLU A 45 0.77 -18.51 32.83
C GLU A 45 0.22 -18.18 31.44
N GLN A 46 0.06 -19.16 30.55
CA GLN A 46 -0.67 -18.98 29.29
C GLN A 46 -2.15 -18.73 29.51
N LEU A 47 -2.81 -19.39 30.46
CA LEU A 47 -4.21 -19.13 30.81
C LEU A 47 -4.39 -17.75 31.42
N GLN A 48 -3.42 -17.29 32.21
CA GLN A 48 -3.38 -15.98 32.86
C GLN A 48 -3.00 -14.88 31.87
N LEU A 49 -2.12 -15.15 30.90
CA LEU A 49 -1.86 -14.30 29.72
C LEU A 49 -3.04 -14.27 28.75
N THR A 50 -3.80 -15.37 28.61
CA THR A 50 -5.06 -15.38 27.84
C THR A 50 -6.23 -14.79 28.63
N GLN A 51 -6.18 -14.78 29.96
CA GLN A 51 -7.12 -14.03 30.80
C GLN A 51 -6.77 -12.55 30.84
N GLU A 52 -5.49 -12.17 30.81
CA GLU A 52 -5.03 -10.79 30.60
C GLU A 52 -5.31 -10.32 29.18
N SER A 53 -5.19 -11.18 28.16
CA SER A 53 -5.62 -10.86 26.79
C SER A 53 -7.14 -10.88 26.61
N ALA A 54 -7.88 -11.63 27.43
CA ALA A 54 -9.35 -11.55 27.50
C ALA A 54 -9.82 -10.33 28.32
N MET A 55 -8.98 -9.83 29.25
CA MET A 55 -9.19 -8.56 29.95
C MET A 55 -8.76 -7.33 29.11
N ALA A 56 -8.10 -7.52 27.97
CA ALA A 56 -7.86 -6.46 26.98
C ALA A 56 -9.14 -6.03 26.21
N ASN A 57 -10.28 -6.69 26.45
CA ASN A 57 -11.55 -6.41 25.77
C ASN A 57 -12.50 -5.47 26.54
N VAL A 58 -12.08 -4.93 27.70
CA VAL A 58 -12.90 -3.94 28.41
C VAL A 58 -12.26 -2.56 28.25
N SER A 59 -12.81 -1.77 27.32
CA SER A 59 -12.49 -0.35 27.24
C SER A 59 -12.96 0.34 28.52
N ASN A 60 -12.04 1.01 29.21
CA ASN A 60 -12.33 1.87 30.36
C ASN A 60 -12.43 3.35 29.97
N THR A 61 -12.31 3.66 28.68
CA THR A 61 -12.40 5.02 28.15
C THR A 61 -13.83 5.55 28.35
N PRO A 62 -14.03 6.68 29.03
CA PRO A 62 -15.35 7.32 29.10
C PRO A 62 -15.84 7.67 27.69
N ASP A 63 -17.14 7.58 27.41
CA ASP A 63 -17.69 7.90 26.07
C ASP A 63 -17.30 9.32 25.61
N SER A 64 -17.21 10.26 26.54
CA SER A 64 -16.75 11.63 26.28
C SER A 64 -15.33 11.71 25.68
N LEU A 65 -14.48 10.71 25.96
CA LEU A 65 -13.10 10.60 25.48
C LEU A 65 -12.94 9.65 24.29
N LEU A 66 -13.99 8.92 23.88
CA LEU A 66 -13.96 8.11 22.64
C LEU A 66 -13.85 9.01 21.40
N GLY A 67 -13.33 8.45 20.30
CA GLY A 67 -13.11 9.16 19.04
C GLY A 67 -11.93 10.13 19.09
N ALA A 68 -11.88 11.05 18.13
CA ALA A 68 -10.80 12.02 18.06
C ALA A 68 -10.86 13.08 19.17
N PRO A 69 -9.70 13.57 19.65
CA PRO A 69 -9.65 14.65 20.62
C PRO A 69 -10.09 15.98 19.98
N LYS A 70 -10.64 16.86 20.82
CA LYS A 70 -11.11 18.19 20.41
C LYS A 70 -9.98 19.10 19.94
N THR A 71 -8.82 19.02 20.58
CA THR A 71 -7.61 19.78 20.23
C THR A 71 -6.61 18.82 19.62
N GLN A 72 -6.09 19.16 18.44
CA GLN A 72 -5.21 18.33 17.64
C GLN A 72 -4.05 19.16 17.11
N VAL A 73 -2.88 18.53 16.97
CA VAL A 73 -1.68 19.15 16.39
C VAL A 73 -1.45 18.58 15.00
N PHE A 74 -1.20 19.46 14.03
CA PHE A 74 -0.95 19.12 12.64
C PHE A 74 0.41 19.64 12.21
N GLN A 75 1.18 18.76 11.59
CA GLN A 75 2.47 19.09 10.98
C GLN A 75 2.26 19.49 9.54
N GLN A 76 2.99 20.51 9.08
CA GLN A 76 3.01 20.84 7.68
C GLN A 76 3.64 19.70 6.87
N LYS A 77 3.06 19.40 5.71
CA LYS A 77 3.53 18.37 4.76
C LYS A 77 4.03 19.00 3.47
N ILE A 78 4.71 18.22 2.64
CA ILE A 78 5.06 18.70 1.30
C ILE A 78 3.77 18.72 0.46
N GLY A 79 3.51 19.82 -0.25
CA GLY A 79 2.33 19.95 -1.10
C GLY A 79 2.26 18.84 -2.15
N ARG A 80 1.06 18.29 -2.39
CA ARG A 80 0.88 17.08 -3.21
C ARG A 80 1.53 17.15 -4.61
N TYR A 81 1.49 18.30 -5.27
CA TYR A 81 2.08 18.44 -6.60
C TYR A 81 3.60 18.55 -6.51
N SER A 82 4.10 19.32 -5.56
CA SER A 82 5.53 19.44 -5.26
C SER A 82 6.14 18.09 -4.89
N GLU A 83 5.43 17.28 -4.11
CA GLU A 83 5.86 15.94 -3.72
C GLU A 83 5.71 14.93 -4.87
N ALA A 84 4.49 14.67 -5.35
CA ALA A 84 4.24 13.57 -6.26
C ALA A 84 4.76 13.84 -7.68
N ILE A 85 4.45 15.01 -8.24
CA ILE A 85 4.83 15.36 -9.62
C ILE A 85 6.24 15.95 -9.65
N GLY A 86 6.55 16.87 -8.73
CA GLY A 86 7.82 17.58 -8.69
C GLY A 86 9.00 16.73 -8.22
N ARG A 87 8.87 16.03 -7.09
CA ARG A 87 9.96 15.26 -6.48
C ARG A 87 9.95 13.79 -6.90
N LEU A 88 8.79 13.13 -6.78
CA LEU A 88 8.67 11.70 -6.99
C LEU A 88 8.45 11.30 -8.46
N GLN A 89 8.18 12.27 -9.34
CA GLN A 89 7.98 12.07 -10.78
C GLN A 89 6.89 11.03 -11.09
N LEU A 90 5.80 11.09 -10.32
CA LEU A 90 4.62 10.23 -10.43
C LEU A 90 3.63 10.81 -11.45
N ARG A 91 2.75 9.96 -11.99
CA ARG A 91 1.68 10.39 -12.91
C ARG A 91 0.55 11.14 -12.21
N TYR A 92 0.25 10.76 -10.97
CA TYR A 92 -0.88 11.30 -10.21
C TYR A 92 -0.41 11.94 -8.91
N GLY A 93 -1.01 13.08 -8.57
CA GLY A 93 -0.69 13.81 -7.34
C GLY A 93 -1.67 13.49 -6.22
N GLN A 94 -1.53 12.33 -5.56
CA GLN A 94 -2.36 11.88 -4.43
C GLN A 94 -2.54 12.95 -3.33
N ASN A 95 -3.64 12.89 -2.57
CA ASN A 95 -3.92 13.89 -1.54
C ASN A 95 -2.81 14.02 -0.47
N SER A 96 -2.84 15.15 0.23
CA SER A 96 -1.95 15.51 1.35
C SER A 96 -2.76 15.87 2.61
N TRP A 97 -3.94 15.28 2.74
CA TRP A 97 -4.89 15.63 3.78
C TRP A 97 -4.63 14.81 5.04
N GLN A 98 -4.77 15.48 6.19
CA GLN A 98 -4.62 14.87 7.51
C GLN A 98 -6.01 14.64 8.12
N PRO A 99 -6.34 13.41 8.56
CA PRO A 99 -7.66 13.10 9.09
C PRO A 99 -7.84 13.72 10.47
N THR A 100 -9.04 14.22 10.76
CA THR A 100 -9.37 14.79 12.08
C THR A 100 -10.18 13.85 12.97
N GLY A 101 -10.80 12.81 12.38
CA GLY A 101 -11.81 11.97 13.05
C GLY A 101 -13.09 12.72 13.42
N LEU A 102 -13.36 13.86 12.77
CA LEU A 102 -14.55 14.68 12.97
C LEU A 102 -15.38 14.78 11.68
N TYR A 103 -16.67 15.04 11.85
CA TYR A 103 -17.65 15.24 10.79
C TYR A 103 -18.39 16.56 10.99
N ILE A 104 -18.75 17.22 9.89
CA ILE A 104 -19.50 18.47 9.88
C ILE A 104 -20.79 18.24 9.09
N ASP A 105 -21.95 18.51 9.70
CA ASP A 105 -23.24 18.48 8.99
C ASP A 105 -23.30 19.59 7.95
N SER A 106 -24.08 19.38 6.89
CA SER A 106 -24.39 20.47 5.97
C SER A 106 -25.16 21.60 6.67
N SER A 107 -25.07 22.82 6.12
CA SER A 107 -25.74 24.01 6.65
C SER A 107 -25.44 24.30 8.13
N SER A 108 -24.20 24.05 8.55
CA SER A 108 -23.72 24.30 9.91
C SER A 108 -22.96 25.62 10.04
N ILE A 109 -22.99 26.20 11.25
CA ILE A 109 -22.00 27.19 11.68
C ILE A 109 -20.97 26.46 12.53
N ILE A 110 -19.71 26.46 12.08
CA ILE A 110 -18.61 25.83 12.79
C ILE A 110 -17.69 26.90 13.40
N THR A 111 -17.10 26.56 14.55
CA THR A 111 -16.08 27.40 15.19
C THR A 111 -14.81 26.59 15.40
N VAL A 112 -13.68 27.11 14.91
CA VAL A 112 -12.35 26.52 15.12
C VAL A 112 -11.38 27.59 15.63
N HIS A 113 -10.52 27.22 16.58
CA HIS A 113 -9.44 28.07 17.06
C HIS A 113 -8.11 27.51 16.58
N VAL A 114 -7.30 28.33 15.89
CA VAL A 114 -5.99 27.93 15.38
C VAL A 114 -4.90 28.67 16.14
N ARG A 115 -3.99 27.92 16.76
CA ARG A 115 -2.77 28.44 17.37
C ARG A 115 -1.58 27.99 16.52
N LYS A 116 -0.83 28.95 15.98
CA LYS A 116 0.41 28.66 15.27
C LYS A 116 1.48 28.31 16.29
N ILE A 117 2.15 27.17 16.11
CA ILE A 117 3.26 26.75 16.97
C ILE A 117 4.59 27.11 16.29
N SER A 118 4.72 26.80 15.00
CA SER A 118 5.89 27.15 14.18
C SER A 118 5.53 27.29 12.69
N GLY A 119 6.44 27.88 11.91
CA GLY A 119 6.20 28.22 10.51
C GLY A 119 5.32 29.46 10.34
N ASP A 120 5.10 29.88 9.10
CA ASP A 120 4.31 31.09 8.78
C ASP A 120 2.95 30.77 8.14
N ASP A 121 2.86 29.63 7.45
CA ASP A 121 1.67 29.17 6.74
C ASP A 121 0.55 28.76 7.68
N LEU A 122 -0.68 28.77 7.16
CA LEU A 122 -1.88 28.38 7.89
C LEU A 122 -2.67 27.31 7.12
N PRO A 123 -3.31 26.37 7.84
CA PRO A 123 -4.02 25.25 7.26
C PRO A 123 -5.31 25.65 6.54
N LYS A 124 -5.75 24.79 5.62
CA LYS A 124 -7.15 24.76 5.15
C LYS A 124 -7.91 23.67 5.87
N LEU A 125 -9.15 23.98 6.24
CA LEU A 125 -10.15 22.98 6.62
C LEU A 125 -10.81 22.45 5.36
N MET A 126 -10.61 21.17 5.07
CA MET A 126 -11.26 20.46 3.98
C MET A 126 -12.51 19.75 4.51
N ILE A 127 -13.61 19.81 3.77
CA ILE A 127 -14.89 19.21 4.17
C ILE A 127 -15.34 18.21 3.12
N GLY A 128 -15.55 16.99 3.59
CA GLY A 128 -15.96 15.83 2.82
C GLY A 128 -14.82 15.02 2.23
N THR A 129 -15.09 13.73 2.08
CA THR A 129 -14.14 12.76 1.53
C THR A 129 -14.30 12.69 0.02
N PRO A 130 -13.25 12.96 -0.80
CA PRO A 130 -13.34 12.85 -2.24
C PRO A 130 -13.67 11.41 -2.63
N SER A 131 -14.48 11.25 -3.67
CA SER A 131 -14.94 9.99 -4.24
C SER A 131 -15.74 9.06 -3.33
N ASN A 132 -15.79 9.28 -2.02
CA ASN A 132 -16.71 8.59 -1.11
C ASN A 132 -18.15 8.84 -1.57
N GLY A 133 -18.92 7.79 -1.77
CA GLY A 133 -20.27 7.93 -2.34
C GLY A 133 -20.30 8.52 -3.76
N ARG A 134 -19.18 8.52 -4.51
CA ARG A 134 -18.96 9.26 -5.77
C ARG A 134 -18.97 10.79 -5.63
N ARG A 135 -18.57 11.33 -4.49
CA ARG A 135 -18.33 12.78 -4.31
C ARG A 135 -17.24 13.26 -5.28
N ASP A 136 -17.61 13.98 -6.32
CA ASP A 136 -16.70 14.45 -7.38
C ASP A 136 -16.22 15.90 -7.19
N TYR A 137 -16.37 16.43 -5.98
CA TYR A 137 -16.00 17.79 -5.59
C TYR A 137 -15.34 17.80 -4.21
N SER A 138 -14.56 18.85 -3.96
CA SER A 138 -14.01 19.14 -2.64
C SER A 138 -14.42 20.53 -2.21
N THR A 139 -14.76 20.69 -0.93
CA THR A 139 -15.05 21.99 -0.32
C THR A 139 -14.02 22.31 0.75
N TRP A 140 -13.67 23.58 0.91
CA TRP A 140 -12.65 23.99 1.86
C TRP A 140 -12.77 25.45 2.30
N CYS A 141 -12.13 25.79 3.42
CA CYS A 141 -11.97 27.14 3.91
C CYS A 141 -10.52 27.37 4.37
N GLN A 142 -9.92 28.52 4.01
CA GLN A 142 -8.62 28.92 4.53
C GLN A 142 -8.78 29.37 5.99
N LEU A 143 -8.08 28.72 6.92
CA LEU A 143 -8.11 29.13 8.31
C LEU A 143 -7.13 30.29 8.55
N LYS A 144 -7.47 31.11 9.54
CA LYS A 144 -6.66 32.19 10.10
C LYS A 144 -6.19 31.82 11.49
N GLU A 145 -5.08 32.41 11.94
CA GLU A 145 -4.69 32.34 13.35
C GLU A 145 -5.78 32.96 14.25
N GLY A 146 -6.00 32.37 15.42
CA GLY A 146 -7.08 32.72 16.33
C GLY A 146 -8.40 32.03 15.97
N THR A 147 -9.52 32.68 16.32
CA THR A 147 -10.86 32.10 16.17
C THR A 147 -11.42 32.34 14.77
N ASN A 148 -11.90 31.26 14.15
CA ASN A 148 -12.60 31.26 12.87
C ASN A 148 -14.04 30.80 13.11
N VAL A 149 -15.01 31.63 12.72
CA VAL A 149 -16.44 31.26 12.67
C VAL A 149 -16.80 31.14 11.20
N ILE A 150 -17.19 29.95 10.76
CA ILE A 150 -17.37 29.60 9.36
C ILE A 150 -18.80 29.10 9.18
N ASN A 151 -19.56 29.75 8.30
CA ASN A 151 -20.84 29.25 7.85
C ASN A 151 -20.61 28.37 6.61
N THR A 152 -20.92 27.07 6.73
CA THR A 152 -20.65 26.12 5.64
C THR A 152 -21.41 26.48 4.37
N ASP A 153 -22.55 27.19 4.43
CA ASP A 153 -23.31 27.54 3.23
C ASP A 153 -22.74 28.74 2.48
N THR A 154 -22.00 29.62 3.12
CA THR A 154 -21.54 30.89 2.51
C THR A 154 -20.05 30.99 2.35
N ASP A 155 -19.27 30.33 3.22
CA ASP A 155 -17.85 30.65 3.38
C ASP A 155 -16.91 29.60 2.76
N LEU A 156 -17.44 28.46 2.30
CA LEU A 156 -16.63 27.43 1.66
C LEU A 156 -16.37 27.75 0.18
N THR A 157 -15.14 27.48 -0.25
CA THR A 157 -14.75 27.40 -1.66
C THR A 157 -14.87 25.96 -2.15
N SER A 158 -15.21 25.76 -3.42
CA SER A 158 -15.26 24.42 -4.04
C SER A 158 -14.42 24.31 -5.31
N PHE A 159 -13.94 23.11 -5.62
CA PHE A 159 -13.22 22.77 -6.85
C PHE A 159 -13.72 21.43 -7.42
N TYR A 160 -13.66 21.29 -8.76
CA TYR A 160 -14.24 20.24 -9.63
C TYR A 160 -15.75 20.39 -10.00
N ILE A 161 -16.14 19.69 -11.08
CA ILE A 161 -16.98 20.17 -12.21
C ILE A 161 -18.49 20.18 -11.93
N ASN A 162 -19.00 19.31 -11.07
CA ASN A 162 -20.42 19.30 -10.72
C ASN A 162 -20.58 19.97 -9.37
N LYS A 163 -21.09 21.21 -9.36
CA LYS A 163 -21.45 21.89 -8.12
C LYS A 163 -22.80 21.32 -7.65
N PRO A 164 -22.86 20.39 -6.68
CA PRO A 164 -24.14 20.01 -6.12
C PRO A 164 -24.75 21.19 -5.36
N GLU A 165 -26.01 21.04 -4.98
CA GLU A 165 -26.67 21.92 -4.04
C GLU A 165 -25.88 22.00 -2.71
N LYS A 166 -25.87 23.19 -2.11
CA LYS A 166 -25.07 23.51 -0.91
C LYS A 166 -25.40 22.65 0.31
N GLU A 167 -26.64 22.17 0.38
CA GLU A 167 -27.13 21.18 1.36
C GLU A 167 -26.31 19.87 1.39
N LYS A 168 -25.42 19.64 0.41
CA LYS A 168 -24.52 18.48 0.36
C LYS A 168 -23.09 18.76 0.81
N TRP A 169 -22.79 19.97 1.29
CA TRP A 169 -21.41 20.38 1.61
C TRP A 169 -20.85 19.80 2.92
N GLY A 170 -21.65 19.10 3.71
CA GLY A 170 -21.20 18.35 4.90
C GLY A 170 -20.27 17.18 4.58
N GLY A 171 -19.71 16.56 5.62
CA GLY A 171 -18.83 15.40 5.51
C GLY A 171 -17.68 15.38 6.53
N ASN A 172 -16.80 14.39 6.40
CA ASN A 172 -15.60 14.28 7.22
C ASN A 172 -14.71 15.52 7.07
N ALA A 173 -14.18 16.00 8.18
CA ALA A 173 -13.23 17.10 8.23
C ALA A 173 -11.79 16.59 8.08
N TYR A 174 -11.01 17.24 7.22
CA TYR A 174 -9.57 17.01 7.07
C TYR A 174 -8.82 18.34 7.15
N ILE A 175 -7.53 18.28 7.49
CA ILE A 175 -6.64 19.43 7.44
C ILE A 175 -5.68 19.27 6.25
N GLU A 176 -5.69 20.24 5.34
CA GLU A 176 -4.64 20.40 4.34
C GLU A 176 -3.68 21.48 4.84
N TYR A 177 -2.50 21.07 5.30
CA TYR A 177 -1.46 21.97 5.79
C TYR A 177 -0.15 21.63 5.10
N ASN A 178 0.17 22.39 4.05
CA ASN A 178 1.22 22.04 3.11
C ASN A 178 2.19 23.20 2.88
N SER A 179 3.43 22.88 2.54
CA SER A 179 4.41 23.80 1.98
C SER A 179 4.87 23.30 0.62
N ASP A 180 4.96 24.20 -0.36
CA ASP A 180 5.60 23.94 -1.65
C ASP A 180 7.11 24.22 -1.63
N SER A 181 7.65 24.72 -0.50
CA SER A 181 9.06 25.05 -0.30
C SER A 181 9.58 24.47 1.02
N PRO A 182 10.17 23.26 1.01
CA PRO A 182 10.33 22.43 2.20
C PRO A 182 11.46 22.85 3.17
N GLY A 183 11.77 24.14 3.30
CA GLY A 183 12.87 24.64 4.13
C GLY A 183 12.69 24.39 5.63
N MET A 184 11.53 24.77 6.19
CA MET A 184 11.10 24.40 7.53
C MET A 184 9.60 24.08 7.50
N MET A 185 9.23 22.91 8.01
CA MET A 185 7.82 22.53 8.17
C MET A 185 7.26 23.20 9.41
N GLY A 186 6.14 23.89 9.27
CA GLY A 186 5.40 24.47 10.37
C GLY A 186 4.59 23.44 11.17
N GLU A 187 4.07 23.90 12.29
CA GLU A 187 3.21 23.14 13.19
C GLU A 187 2.08 24.05 13.67
N VAL A 188 0.86 23.52 13.68
CA VAL A 188 -0.32 24.23 14.18
C VAL A 188 -1.10 23.35 15.13
N GLU A 189 -1.63 23.96 16.19
CA GLU A 189 -2.65 23.36 17.03
C GLU A 189 -4.01 23.93 16.64
N ILE A 190 -4.99 23.04 16.49
CA ILE A 190 -6.36 23.41 16.14
C ILE A 190 -7.31 22.83 17.18
N THR A 191 -8.17 23.69 17.72
CA THR A 191 -9.26 23.30 18.61
C THR A 191 -10.59 23.42 17.86
N PHE A 192 -11.28 22.29 17.70
CA PHE A 192 -12.58 22.19 17.03
C PHE A 192 -13.71 22.42 18.05
N GLU A 193 -14.28 23.63 18.09
CA GLU A 193 -15.15 24.09 19.19
C GLU A 193 -16.64 23.77 18.98
N VAL A 194 -17.22 24.25 17.88
CA VAL A 194 -18.68 24.19 17.61
C VAL A 194 -18.92 23.59 16.24
N GLY A 195 -19.97 22.78 16.11
CA GLY A 195 -20.46 22.25 14.82
C GLY A 195 -19.70 21.01 14.32
N PHE A 196 -19.00 20.31 15.20
CA PHE A 196 -18.28 19.06 14.90
C PHE A 196 -18.91 17.87 15.62
N LYS A 197 -19.10 16.77 14.90
CA LYS A 197 -19.47 15.46 15.43
C LYS A 197 -18.27 14.53 15.40
N LYS A 198 -18.18 13.61 16.35
CA LYS A 198 -17.20 12.53 16.31
C LYS A 198 -17.73 11.41 15.43
N VAL A 199 -16.82 10.71 14.75
CA VAL A 199 -17.08 9.47 14.02
C VAL A 199 -16.23 8.35 14.59
N PRO A 200 -16.51 7.07 14.30
CA PRO A 200 -15.58 6.00 14.63
C PRO A 200 -14.22 6.25 13.98
N TYR A 201 -13.20 6.40 14.82
CA TYR A 201 -11.88 6.85 14.42
C TYR A 201 -10.81 5.96 15.05
N TYR A 202 -10.23 5.08 14.24
CA TYR A 202 -9.18 4.15 14.66
C TYR A 202 -7.81 4.64 14.20
N VAL A 203 -6.88 4.78 15.12
CA VAL A 203 -5.48 5.06 14.80
C VAL A 203 -4.64 3.87 15.28
N LYS A 204 -3.95 3.21 14.33
CA LYS A 204 -3.09 2.06 14.60
C LYS A 204 -2.10 2.37 15.73
N GLY A 205 -2.01 1.48 16.71
CA GLY A 205 -1.13 1.62 17.88
C GLY A 205 -1.58 2.65 18.93
N VAL A 206 -2.71 3.34 18.71
CA VAL A 206 -3.27 4.33 19.66
C VAL A 206 -4.66 3.91 20.13
N THR A 207 -5.58 3.61 19.21
CA THR A 207 -6.95 3.19 19.53
C THR A 207 -6.96 1.71 19.85
N SER A 208 -7.57 1.30 20.96
CA SER A 208 -7.75 -0.13 21.24
C SER A 208 -8.91 -0.72 20.42
N PRO A 209 -8.87 -2.02 20.07
CA PRO A 209 -10.00 -2.69 19.42
C PRO A 209 -11.31 -2.57 20.20
N ALA A 210 -11.24 -2.61 21.54
CA ALA A 210 -12.41 -2.44 22.41
C ALA A 210 -13.00 -1.02 22.34
N ASP A 211 -12.16 0.02 22.32
CA ASP A 211 -12.62 1.40 22.10
C ASP A 211 -13.27 1.53 20.73
N TYR A 212 -12.71 0.91 19.69
CA TYR A 212 -13.28 0.96 18.35
C TYR A 212 -14.67 0.34 18.28
N GLN A 213 -14.87 -0.83 18.89
CA GLN A 213 -16.21 -1.44 18.97
C GLN A 213 -17.20 -0.50 19.64
N ARG A 214 -16.80 0.13 20.76
CA ARG A 214 -17.64 1.12 21.44
C ARG A 214 -17.90 2.35 20.60
N MET A 215 -16.92 2.84 19.84
CA MET A 215 -17.13 3.96 18.92
C MET A 215 -18.16 3.62 17.84
N LEU A 216 -18.15 2.39 17.31
CA LEU A 216 -19.14 1.93 16.34
C LEU A 216 -20.55 1.90 16.93
N ASP A 217 -20.70 1.59 18.22
CA ASP A 217 -22.00 1.58 18.90
C ASP A 217 -22.46 2.99 19.31
N VAL A 218 -21.56 3.81 19.87
CA VAL A 218 -21.87 5.16 20.36
C VAL A 218 -22.08 6.16 19.21
N PHE A 219 -21.40 5.97 18.09
CA PHE A 219 -21.46 6.84 16.91
C PHE A 219 -22.17 6.17 15.73
N GLU A 220 -23.07 5.22 15.97
CA GLU A 220 -23.75 4.42 14.93
C GLU A 220 -24.51 5.26 13.89
N ASP A 221 -24.96 6.46 14.28
CA ASP A 221 -25.66 7.42 13.42
C ASP A 221 -24.72 8.24 12.50
N SER A 222 -23.41 8.00 12.55
CA SER A 222 -22.46 8.70 11.67
C SER A 222 -22.51 8.15 10.24
N ASP A 223 -22.19 8.98 9.25
CA ASP A 223 -22.16 8.55 7.85
C ASP A 223 -21.02 7.57 7.55
N ASN A 224 -19.87 7.76 8.22
CA ASN A 224 -18.61 7.09 7.89
C ASN A 224 -17.86 6.68 9.14
N ALA A 225 -16.93 5.74 8.97
CA ALA A 225 -15.83 5.44 9.89
C ALA A 225 -14.49 5.70 9.19
N THR A 226 -13.46 5.99 9.98
CA THR A 226 -12.10 6.24 9.48
C THR A 226 -11.08 5.40 10.25
N LEU A 227 -10.23 4.68 9.52
CA LEU A 227 -9.06 3.98 10.03
C LEU A 227 -7.79 4.65 9.52
N VAL A 228 -6.77 4.74 10.36
CA VAL A 228 -5.51 5.42 10.05
C VAL A 228 -4.34 4.53 10.44
N SER A 229 -3.48 4.25 9.47
CA SER A 229 -2.20 3.59 9.66
C SER A 229 -1.04 4.59 9.52
N ASP A 230 0.20 4.13 9.46
CA ASP A 230 1.33 5.03 9.22
C ASP A 230 1.31 5.57 7.78
N ARG A 231 0.86 4.75 6.82
CA ARG A 231 0.90 5.05 5.38
C ARG A 231 -0.46 5.35 4.74
N ALA A 232 -1.58 4.98 5.37
CA ALA A 232 -2.90 5.04 4.76
C ALA A 232 -3.99 5.66 5.66
N ILE A 233 -5.01 6.21 5.01
CA ILE A 233 -6.28 6.62 5.60
C ILE A 233 -7.37 5.86 4.87
N LEU A 234 -8.15 5.07 5.58
CA LEU A 234 -9.29 4.35 5.02
C LEU A 234 -10.56 5.00 5.56
N THR A 235 -11.36 5.58 4.68
CA THR A 235 -12.66 6.17 5.04
C THR A 235 -13.75 5.41 4.31
N PHE A 236 -14.69 4.82 5.05
CA PHE A 236 -15.77 4.04 4.45
C PHE A 236 -17.09 4.29 5.16
N THR A 237 -18.18 3.96 4.47
CA THR A 237 -19.54 4.09 5.01
C THR A 237 -19.69 3.33 6.33
N MET A 238 -20.49 3.89 7.24
CA MET A 238 -20.83 3.23 8.51
C MET A 238 -21.46 1.85 8.29
N GLN A 239 -22.22 1.66 7.21
CA GLN A 239 -22.73 0.34 6.81
C GLN A 239 -21.60 -0.70 6.68
N ASN A 240 -20.52 -0.35 5.98
CA ASN A 240 -19.37 -1.25 5.83
C ASN A 240 -18.61 -1.39 7.16
N ALA A 241 -18.48 -0.31 7.94
CA ALA A 241 -17.86 -0.38 9.26
C ALA A 241 -18.56 -1.39 10.18
N LEU A 242 -19.88 -1.35 10.25
CA LEU A 242 -20.69 -2.29 11.04
C LEU A 242 -20.66 -3.70 10.47
N GLN A 243 -20.71 -3.86 9.15
CA GLN A 243 -20.65 -5.18 8.50
C GLN A 243 -19.32 -5.91 8.78
N TYR A 244 -18.21 -5.17 8.79
CA TYR A 244 -16.86 -5.73 8.96
C TYR A 244 -16.26 -5.45 10.34
N ARG A 245 -17.07 -5.06 11.33
CA ARG A 245 -16.61 -4.65 12.66
C ARG A 245 -15.76 -5.70 13.39
N ASN A 246 -15.96 -6.98 13.10
CA ASN A 246 -15.23 -8.09 13.73
C ASN A 246 -13.91 -8.43 13.00
N SER A 247 -13.54 -7.67 11.96
CA SER A 247 -12.26 -7.86 11.28
C SER A 247 -11.12 -7.41 12.18
N ASP A 248 -9.98 -8.09 12.07
CA ASP A 248 -8.76 -7.68 12.77
C ASP A 248 -8.20 -6.40 12.12
N ILE A 249 -8.55 -5.25 12.70
CA ILE A 249 -8.21 -3.92 12.21
C ILE A 249 -6.71 -3.65 12.27
N ASP A 250 -6.01 -4.16 13.29
CA ASP A 250 -4.57 -3.97 13.40
C ASP A 250 -3.83 -4.74 12.31
N SER A 251 -4.22 -6.00 12.07
CA SER A 251 -3.68 -6.78 10.96
C SER A 251 -4.00 -6.16 9.61
N LEU A 252 -5.22 -5.64 9.43
CA LEU A 252 -5.62 -4.92 8.21
C LEU A 252 -4.67 -3.74 7.92
N LEU A 253 -4.51 -2.85 8.91
CA LEU A 253 -3.70 -1.64 8.75
C LEU A 253 -2.21 -1.95 8.61
N LEU A 254 -1.72 -3.03 9.25
CA LEU A 254 -0.38 -3.54 9.03
C LEU A 254 -0.17 -4.01 7.59
N ILE A 255 -1.12 -4.75 7.01
CA ILE A 255 -1.03 -5.19 5.62
C ILE A 255 -1.03 -3.97 4.68
N CYS A 256 -1.88 -2.97 4.92
CA CYS A 256 -1.85 -1.72 4.13
C CYS A 256 -0.48 -1.05 4.16
N ASP A 257 0.14 -0.91 5.34
CA ASP A 257 1.47 -0.33 5.47
C ASP A 257 2.53 -1.14 4.72
N GLN A 258 2.54 -2.47 4.88
CA GLN A 258 3.52 -3.35 4.23
C GLN A 258 3.40 -3.38 2.71
N VAL A 259 2.18 -3.32 2.16
CA VAL A 259 1.96 -3.20 0.72
C VAL A 259 2.54 -1.89 0.21
N ILE A 260 2.17 -0.75 0.83
CA ILE A 260 2.70 0.55 0.42
C ILE A 260 4.22 0.58 0.51
N GLU A 261 4.79 0.04 1.59
CA GLU A 261 6.25 -0.04 1.77
C GLU A 261 6.94 -0.89 0.71
N SER A 262 6.32 -1.99 0.26
CA SER A 262 6.86 -2.80 -0.83
C SER A 262 6.89 -2.04 -2.16
N GLU A 263 5.88 -1.21 -2.42
CA GLU A 263 5.80 -0.40 -3.63
C GLU A 263 6.77 0.79 -3.58
N GLU A 264 6.94 1.40 -2.41
CA GLU A 264 7.99 2.39 -2.16
C GLU A 264 9.39 1.79 -2.32
N ALA A 265 9.60 0.55 -1.85
CA ALA A 265 10.87 -0.15 -1.94
C ALA A 265 11.26 -0.48 -3.40
N ILE A 266 10.35 -0.99 -4.24
CA ILE A 266 10.61 -1.18 -5.67
C ILE A 266 10.71 0.16 -6.42
N SER A 267 10.13 1.23 -5.86
CA SER A 267 10.34 2.61 -6.33
C SER A 267 11.73 3.17 -5.99
N GLY A 268 12.55 2.47 -5.20
CA GLY A 268 13.84 2.96 -4.73
C GLY A 268 13.73 4.13 -3.75
N LEU A 269 12.64 4.20 -2.97
CA LEU A 269 12.45 5.21 -1.91
C LEU A 269 13.10 4.73 -0.61
N ASP A 270 14.43 4.74 -0.59
CA ASP A 270 15.29 4.12 0.42
C ASP A 270 15.88 5.13 1.43
N ASN A 271 15.47 6.39 1.38
CA ASN A 271 16.03 7.50 2.16
C ASN A 271 17.51 7.83 1.90
N SER A 272 18.07 7.42 0.75
CA SER A 272 19.47 7.74 0.40
C SER A 272 19.73 9.22 0.09
N SER A 273 18.70 9.96 -0.31
CA SER A 273 18.70 11.42 -0.50
C SER A 273 17.29 12.00 -0.33
N PRO A 274 17.11 13.33 -0.20
CA PRO A 274 15.78 13.95 -0.15
C PRO A 274 14.85 13.57 -1.31
N GLU A 275 15.41 13.38 -2.51
CA GLU A 275 14.69 12.92 -3.71
C GLU A 275 14.22 11.47 -3.60
N HIS A 276 14.76 10.70 -2.67
CA HIS A 276 14.50 9.26 -2.48
C HIS A 276 13.83 8.97 -1.13
N HIS A 277 13.33 10.00 -0.45
CA HIS A 277 12.45 9.79 0.70
C HIS A 277 11.08 9.26 0.26
N PRO A 278 10.46 8.35 1.03
CA PRO A 278 9.04 8.06 0.93
C PRO A 278 8.16 9.32 0.93
N ARG A 279 6.91 9.17 0.51
CA ARG A 279 5.97 10.30 0.57
C ARG A 279 5.65 10.67 2.02
N THR A 280 5.45 11.95 2.28
CA THR A 280 5.21 12.50 3.63
C THR A 280 3.75 12.42 4.07
N SER A 281 2.85 12.25 3.10
CA SER A 281 1.40 12.16 3.29
C SER A 281 0.88 10.73 3.18
N ARG A 282 -0.26 10.45 3.81
CA ARG A 282 -0.93 9.15 3.74
C ARG A 282 -1.78 9.02 2.48
N ILE A 283 -1.97 7.80 1.97
CA ILE A 283 -2.85 7.53 0.81
C ILE A 283 -4.28 7.38 1.32
N LEU A 284 -5.22 8.13 0.74
CA LEU A 284 -6.64 8.05 1.12
C LEU A 284 -7.35 7.02 0.25
N ILE A 285 -7.96 6.04 0.89
CA ILE A 285 -8.74 4.96 0.29
C ILE A 285 -10.18 5.12 0.76
N THR A 286 -11.13 5.03 -0.17
CA THR A 286 -12.56 5.17 0.13
C THR A 286 -13.41 4.09 -0.52
N ASP A 287 -14.56 3.79 0.08
CA ASP A 287 -15.61 3.03 -0.58
C ASP A 287 -16.52 3.91 -1.46
N PHE A 288 -17.18 3.30 -2.45
CA PHE A 288 -18.21 3.95 -3.26
C PHE A 288 -19.25 2.92 -3.78
N PRO A 289 -20.45 3.35 -4.22
CA PRO A 289 -21.58 2.44 -4.38
C PRO A 289 -21.43 1.34 -5.43
N ALA A 290 -20.92 1.65 -6.62
CA ALA A 290 -20.81 0.71 -7.75
C ALA A 290 -19.89 1.26 -8.84
N GLY A 291 -19.21 0.38 -9.58
CA GLY A 291 -18.26 0.69 -10.67
C GLY A 291 -17.01 -0.16 -10.56
N ASN A 292 -16.00 0.14 -11.38
CA ASN A 292 -14.67 -0.46 -11.25
C ASN A 292 -13.85 0.28 -10.21
N PRO A 293 -12.97 -0.41 -9.46
CA PRO A 293 -11.98 0.25 -8.61
C PRO A 293 -11.13 1.23 -9.46
N PHE A 294 -10.57 2.23 -8.80
CA PHE A 294 -9.73 3.21 -9.46
C PHE A 294 -8.75 3.89 -8.51
N SER A 295 -7.66 4.42 -9.08
CA SER A 295 -6.70 5.28 -8.41
C SER A 295 -6.72 6.67 -9.05
N GLY A 296 -7.34 7.62 -8.36
CA GLY A 296 -7.50 9.00 -8.82
C GLY A 296 -6.48 9.95 -8.19
N SER A 297 -6.46 11.20 -8.63
CA SER A 297 -5.53 12.20 -8.11
C SER A 297 -5.72 12.56 -6.63
N LEU A 298 -6.82 12.20 -5.97
CA LEU A 298 -6.99 12.47 -4.53
C LEU A 298 -7.11 11.19 -3.71
N THR A 299 -7.69 10.13 -4.29
CA THR A 299 -8.11 8.96 -3.55
C THR A 299 -8.05 7.72 -4.42
N ILE A 300 -7.88 6.58 -3.76
CA ILE A 300 -8.20 5.26 -4.30
C ILE A 300 -9.65 4.92 -3.93
N GLY A 301 -10.46 4.53 -4.92
CA GLY A 301 -11.85 4.14 -4.72
C GLY A 301 -12.04 2.64 -4.86
N ILE A 302 -12.68 2.01 -3.87
CA ILE A 302 -13.05 0.59 -3.86
C ILE A 302 -14.57 0.45 -3.92
N PRO A 303 -15.15 -0.24 -4.92
CA PRO A 303 -16.60 -0.36 -5.04
C PRO A 303 -17.15 -1.26 -3.93
N LYS A 304 -18.41 -1.01 -3.52
CA LYS A 304 -19.12 -1.81 -2.52
C LYS A 304 -19.05 -3.32 -2.78
N GLY A 305 -19.09 -3.73 -4.05
CA GLY A 305 -18.99 -5.14 -4.44
C GLY A 305 -17.65 -5.81 -4.09
N SER A 306 -16.58 -5.04 -3.96
CA SER A 306 -15.21 -5.51 -3.68
C SER A 306 -14.67 -5.06 -2.32
N ILE A 307 -15.45 -4.34 -1.50
CA ILE A 307 -14.96 -3.77 -0.25
C ILE A 307 -14.44 -4.82 0.75
N LYS A 308 -14.94 -6.06 0.67
CA LYS A 308 -14.43 -7.20 1.45
C LYS A 308 -12.95 -7.48 1.20
N GLU A 309 -12.44 -7.15 0.02
CA GLU A 309 -11.03 -7.32 -0.33
C GLU A 309 -10.13 -6.33 0.41
N LEU A 310 -10.68 -5.20 0.84
CA LEU A 310 -9.99 -4.24 1.70
C LEU A 310 -10.22 -4.55 3.18
N LEU A 311 -11.46 -4.86 3.58
CA LEU A 311 -11.86 -4.91 4.99
C LEU A 311 -11.66 -6.26 5.67
N ILE A 312 -11.25 -7.31 4.95
CA ILE A 312 -10.94 -8.62 5.54
C ILE A 312 -9.43 -8.90 5.37
N PRO A 313 -8.62 -8.92 6.45
CA PRO A 313 -7.16 -9.10 6.36
C PRO A 313 -6.70 -10.31 5.55
N SER A 314 -7.37 -11.46 5.73
CA SER A 314 -7.01 -12.69 5.00
C SER A 314 -7.27 -12.61 3.50
N VAL A 315 -8.20 -11.74 3.06
CA VAL A 315 -8.48 -11.48 1.65
C VAL A 315 -7.55 -10.39 1.13
N LEU A 316 -7.38 -9.30 1.91
CA LEU A 316 -6.50 -8.18 1.60
C LEU A 316 -5.06 -8.63 1.30
N LYS A 317 -4.54 -9.58 2.09
CA LYS A 317 -3.19 -10.15 1.90
C LYS A 317 -2.94 -10.74 0.51
N GLY A 318 -3.99 -11.13 -0.22
CA GLY A 318 -3.90 -11.64 -1.59
C GLY A 318 -4.68 -10.81 -2.61
N SER A 319 -5.09 -9.58 -2.26
CA SER A 319 -5.93 -8.77 -3.15
C SER A 319 -5.07 -8.07 -4.21
N TRP A 320 -5.00 -8.69 -5.39
CA TRP A 320 -4.45 -8.04 -6.57
C TRP A 320 -5.12 -6.69 -6.85
N LEU A 321 -6.44 -6.58 -6.59
CA LEU A 321 -7.16 -5.32 -6.75
C LEU A 321 -6.54 -4.21 -5.89
N PHE A 322 -6.30 -4.48 -4.61
CA PHE A 322 -5.67 -3.49 -3.72
C PHE A 322 -4.26 -3.13 -4.18
N PHE A 323 -3.45 -4.14 -4.54
CA PHE A 323 -2.07 -3.92 -5.00
C PHE A 323 -2.03 -3.12 -6.31
N HIS A 324 -2.94 -3.41 -7.24
CA HIS A 324 -3.00 -2.75 -8.54
C HIS A 324 -3.36 -1.26 -8.43
N GLU A 325 -4.39 -0.93 -7.65
CA GLU A 325 -4.79 0.47 -7.45
C GLU A 325 -3.73 1.27 -6.67
N MET A 326 -3.04 0.61 -5.74
CA MET A 326 -1.91 1.20 -5.04
C MET A 326 -0.73 1.43 -5.99
N GLY A 327 -0.46 0.48 -6.89
CA GLY A 327 0.57 0.60 -7.93
C GLY A 327 0.36 1.80 -8.85
N HIS A 328 -0.90 2.16 -9.15
CA HIS A 328 -1.19 3.41 -9.87
C HIS A 328 -0.78 4.66 -9.09
N ALA A 329 -0.80 4.64 -7.75
CA ALA A 329 -0.31 5.75 -6.93
C ALA A 329 1.22 5.90 -6.94
N HIS A 330 1.96 4.84 -7.30
CA HIS A 330 3.43 4.84 -7.44
C HIS A 330 3.92 4.90 -8.89
N GLN A 331 3.00 4.87 -9.86
CA GLN A 331 3.31 4.83 -11.28
C GLN A 331 4.03 6.08 -11.78
N GLN A 332 5.13 5.88 -12.51
CA GLN A 332 6.07 6.92 -12.93
C GLN A 332 5.69 7.61 -14.24
N ILE A 333 6.22 8.80 -14.48
CA ILE A 333 5.91 9.63 -15.66
C ILE A 333 6.33 9.01 -17.01
N TRP A 334 7.26 8.05 -17.00
CA TRP A 334 7.70 7.34 -18.21
C TRP A 334 6.69 6.28 -18.70
N THR A 335 5.59 6.06 -17.98
CA THR A 335 4.48 5.20 -18.45
C THR A 335 3.75 5.86 -19.63
N TRP A 336 3.88 5.25 -20.82
CA TRP A 336 3.10 5.60 -22.02
C TRP A 336 1.71 4.97 -21.99
N ASP A 337 0.80 5.41 -22.87
CA ASP A 337 -0.63 5.15 -22.73
C ASP A 337 -0.99 3.65 -22.68
N VAL A 338 -0.45 2.87 -23.62
CA VAL A 338 -0.74 1.42 -23.74
C VAL A 338 -0.34 0.62 -22.49
N VAL A 339 0.66 1.09 -21.74
CA VAL A 339 1.19 0.39 -20.55
C VAL A 339 0.70 1.00 -19.23
N ARG A 340 -0.35 1.82 -19.27
CA ARG A 340 -0.95 2.39 -18.06
C ARG A 340 -1.49 1.31 -17.12
N GLU A 341 -2.24 0.34 -17.61
CA GLU A 341 -2.75 -0.77 -16.79
C GLU A 341 -1.70 -1.89 -16.62
N VAL A 342 -0.49 -1.71 -17.19
CA VAL A 342 0.58 -2.71 -17.19
C VAL A 342 1.62 -2.37 -16.13
N THR A 343 2.21 -1.18 -16.19
CA THR A 343 3.31 -0.76 -15.30
C THR A 343 2.87 -0.61 -13.84
N ALA A 344 1.57 -0.42 -13.57
CA ALA A 344 1.02 -0.51 -12.21
C ALA A 344 1.26 -1.89 -11.57
N ASN A 345 1.33 -2.94 -12.39
CA ASN A 345 1.59 -4.30 -11.90
C ASN A 345 3.06 -4.59 -11.60
N ILE A 346 4.02 -3.71 -11.91
CA ILE A 346 5.39 -3.82 -11.38
C ILE A 346 5.34 -3.76 -9.85
N TYR A 347 4.52 -2.83 -9.33
CA TYR A 347 4.26 -2.66 -7.91
C TYR A 347 3.42 -3.82 -7.35
N SER A 348 2.39 -4.26 -8.08
CA SER A 348 1.61 -5.43 -7.66
C SER A 348 2.47 -6.68 -7.45
N LEU A 349 3.43 -6.94 -8.34
CA LEU A 349 4.34 -8.07 -8.19
C LEU A 349 5.27 -7.91 -6.97
N ALA A 350 5.71 -6.69 -6.64
CA ALA A 350 6.49 -6.42 -5.43
C ALA A 350 5.66 -6.66 -4.15
N ALA A 351 4.39 -6.25 -4.17
CA ALA A 351 3.44 -6.52 -3.09
C ALA A 351 3.16 -8.02 -2.93
N GLU A 352 2.95 -8.76 -4.04
CA GLU A 352 2.77 -10.22 -3.98
C GLU A 352 3.98 -10.92 -3.33
N ARG A 353 5.20 -10.49 -3.67
CA ARG A 353 6.43 -11.06 -3.12
C ARG A 353 6.50 -10.82 -1.62
N THR A 354 6.21 -9.59 -1.20
CA THR A 354 6.20 -9.19 0.22
C THR A 354 5.14 -9.92 1.02
N MET A 355 3.96 -10.16 0.42
CA MET A 355 2.87 -10.90 1.07
C MET A 355 3.04 -12.42 1.03
N GLY A 356 4.03 -12.93 0.29
CA GLY A 356 4.28 -14.37 0.14
C GLY A 356 3.19 -15.08 -0.68
N VAL A 357 2.61 -14.38 -1.66
CA VAL A 357 1.54 -14.90 -2.55
C VAL A 357 1.99 -15.00 -4.02
N THR A 358 3.26 -14.70 -4.32
CA THR A 358 3.88 -14.86 -5.64
C THR A 358 4.08 -16.34 -6.04
N PRO A 359 3.98 -16.69 -7.33
CA PRO A 359 3.48 -15.87 -8.45
C PRO A 359 1.95 -15.96 -8.55
N GLY A 360 1.24 -14.92 -8.09
CA GLY A 360 -0.22 -14.90 -8.08
C GLY A 360 -0.76 -14.49 -9.46
N LEU A 361 -0.46 -13.25 -9.86
CA LEU A 361 -0.89 -12.63 -11.11
C LEU A 361 -0.45 -13.45 -12.33
N PHE A 362 0.82 -13.83 -12.39
CA PHE A 362 1.38 -14.53 -13.56
C PHE A 362 0.72 -15.87 -13.83
N VAL A 363 0.41 -16.62 -12.77
CA VAL A 363 -0.30 -17.91 -12.85
C VAL A 363 -1.77 -17.68 -13.18
N ARG A 364 -2.44 -16.75 -12.48
CA ARG A 364 -3.87 -16.46 -12.68
C ARG A 364 -4.18 -16.05 -14.12
N ASP A 365 -3.34 -15.21 -14.71
CA ASP A 365 -3.59 -14.60 -16.03
C ASP A 365 -2.81 -15.23 -17.19
N ASN A 366 -2.21 -16.42 -16.98
CA ASN A 366 -1.47 -17.16 -18.01
C ASN A 366 -0.45 -16.29 -18.76
N VAL A 367 0.33 -15.49 -18.03
CA VAL A 367 1.27 -14.52 -18.62
C VAL A 367 2.32 -15.24 -19.45
N TRP A 368 3.01 -16.23 -18.88
CA TRP A 368 4.10 -16.91 -19.60
C TRP A 368 3.67 -17.68 -20.85
N PRO A 369 2.55 -18.44 -20.86
CA PRO A 369 2.01 -18.99 -22.09
C PRO A 369 1.73 -17.94 -23.18
N THR A 370 1.16 -16.80 -22.80
CA THR A 370 0.87 -15.68 -23.72
C THR A 370 2.15 -15.10 -24.30
N VAL A 371 3.15 -14.82 -23.45
CA VAL A 371 4.46 -14.30 -23.83
C VAL A 371 5.20 -15.26 -24.75
N THR A 372 5.21 -16.56 -24.43
CA THR A 372 5.84 -17.59 -25.27
C THR A 372 5.20 -17.67 -26.65
N THR A 373 3.87 -17.57 -26.73
CA THR A 373 3.16 -17.55 -28.02
C THR A 373 3.52 -16.31 -28.82
N TYR A 374 3.53 -15.13 -28.19
CA TYR A 374 3.88 -13.87 -28.84
C TYR A 374 5.32 -13.85 -29.38
N LEU A 375 6.29 -14.26 -28.55
CA LEU A 375 7.71 -14.31 -28.92
C LEU A 375 8.06 -15.45 -29.89
N ALA A 376 7.10 -16.30 -30.27
CA ALA A 376 7.27 -17.29 -31.34
C ALA A 376 6.85 -16.74 -32.72
N SER A 377 6.04 -15.68 -32.79
CA SER A 377 5.63 -15.03 -34.05
C SER A 377 6.83 -14.39 -34.76
N PRO A 378 6.85 -14.24 -36.10
CA PRO A 378 7.94 -13.56 -36.80
C PRO A 378 8.16 -12.13 -36.25
N GLU A 379 9.42 -11.72 -36.04
CA GLU A 379 9.74 -10.41 -35.44
C GLU A 379 9.15 -9.23 -36.22
N ALA A 380 9.11 -9.31 -37.55
CA ALA A 380 8.54 -8.26 -38.40
C ALA A 380 7.04 -8.01 -38.13
N ASP A 381 6.33 -9.03 -37.65
CA ASP A 381 4.89 -8.96 -37.36
C ASP A 381 4.61 -8.49 -35.93
N ARG A 382 5.61 -8.54 -35.05
CA ARG A 382 5.47 -8.13 -33.65
C ARG A 382 5.34 -6.61 -33.55
N ASN A 383 4.36 -6.17 -32.76
CA ASN A 383 4.23 -4.79 -32.32
C ASN A 383 3.74 -4.75 -30.88
N PHE A 384 4.64 -4.40 -29.95
CA PHE A 384 4.34 -4.38 -28.52
C PHE A 384 3.10 -3.53 -28.20
N ASN A 385 2.97 -2.37 -28.84
CA ASN A 385 1.92 -1.41 -28.52
C ASN A 385 0.56 -1.80 -29.07
N THR A 386 0.49 -2.52 -30.20
CA THR A 386 -0.78 -2.78 -30.88
C THR A 386 -1.21 -4.23 -30.91
N ASP A 387 -0.33 -5.18 -30.56
CA ASP A 387 -0.68 -6.60 -30.61
C ASP A 387 -1.73 -6.95 -29.55
N SER A 388 -2.86 -7.50 -30.01
CA SER A 388 -3.99 -7.86 -29.15
C SER A 388 -3.74 -9.13 -28.34
N LEU A 389 -2.86 -10.03 -28.80
CA LEU A 389 -2.49 -11.26 -28.08
C LEU A 389 -1.93 -10.95 -26.70
N LEU A 390 -1.13 -9.87 -26.60
CA LEU A 390 -0.48 -9.52 -25.34
C LEU A 390 -1.48 -9.05 -24.27
N GLY A 391 -2.57 -8.35 -24.64
CA GLY A 391 -3.42 -7.67 -23.65
C GLY A 391 -2.60 -6.83 -22.64
N HIS A 392 -3.13 -6.58 -21.44
CA HIS A 392 -2.34 -5.92 -20.39
C HIS A 392 -1.30 -6.87 -19.77
N TYR A 393 -1.68 -8.12 -19.49
CA TYR A 393 -0.86 -9.05 -18.73
C TYR A 393 0.31 -9.65 -19.53
N GLY A 394 0.15 -9.94 -20.82
CA GLY A 394 1.27 -10.35 -21.67
C GLY A 394 2.31 -9.24 -21.83
N ARG A 395 1.89 -7.96 -21.91
CA ARG A 395 2.80 -6.81 -21.92
C ARG A 395 3.63 -6.69 -20.65
N LEU A 396 3.09 -7.12 -19.50
CA LEU A 396 3.82 -7.16 -18.22
C LEU A 396 5.03 -8.09 -18.30
N GLY A 397 5.00 -9.11 -19.16
CA GLY A 397 6.11 -10.04 -19.35
C GLY A 397 7.44 -9.37 -19.73
N MET A 398 7.42 -8.33 -20.57
CA MET A 398 8.63 -7.57 -20.94
C MET A 398 9.25 -6.90 -19.71
N PHE A 399 8.42 -6.23 -18.90
CA PHE A 399 8.85 -5.57 -17.68
C PHE A 399 9.38 -6.59 -16.66
N HIS A 400 8.67 -7.71 -16.47
CA HIS A 400 9.09 -8.74 -15.52
C HIS A 400 10.38 -9.45 -15.96
N GLN A 401 10.65 -9.62 -17.25
CA GLN A 401 11.92 -10.16 -17.74
C GLN A 401 13.12 -9.27 -17.39
N LEU A 402 12.96 -7.95 -17.41
CA LEU A 402 14.00 -7.02 -16.95
C LEU A 402 14.24 -7.19 -15.45
N TRP A 403 13.18 -7.38 -14.66
CA TRP A 403 13.33 -7.71 -13.24
C TRP A 403 13.99 -9.09 -13.02
N LEU A 404 13.66 -10.11 -13.81
CA LEU A 404 14.33 -11.41 -13.71
C LEU A 404 15.82 -11.34 -14.05
N ALA A 405 16.21 -10.49 -14.99
CA ALA A 405 17.61 -10.31 -15.37
C ALA A 405 18.42 -9.57 -14.31
N TYR A 406 17.84 -8.54 -13.69
CA TYR A 406 18.58 -7.52 -12.94
C TYR A 406 18.10 -7.30 -11.50
N GLY A 407 17.05 -7.99 -11.06
CA GLY A 407 16.46 -7.89 -9.72
C GLY A 407 15.76 -6.55 -9.44
N ASP A 408 15.46 -6.32 -8.16
CA ASP A 408 14.79 -5.08 -7.70
C ASP A 408 15.61 -3.81 -8.04
N SER A 409 16.94 -3.92 -8.06
CA SER A 409 17.85 -2.79 -8.37
C SER A 409 17.55 -2.14 -9.72
N PHE A 410 17.06 -2.90 -10.70
CA PHE A 410 16.70 -2.34 -12.00
C PHE A 410 15.65 -1.23 -11.89
N TYR A 411 14.54 -1.52 -11.23
CA TYR A 411 13.47 -0.55 -11.06
C TYR A 411 13.83 0.53 -10.04
N GLN A 412 14.55 0.17 -8.97
CA GLN A 412 15.02 1.15 -7.99
C GLN A 412 15.87 2.22 -8.65
N GLU A 413 16.88 1.84 -9.43
CA GLU A 413 17.79 2.79 -10.08
C GLU A 413 17.12 3.52 -11.27
N LEU A 414 16.24 2.86 -12.04
CA LEU A 414 15.45 3.51 -13.08
C LEU A 414 14.59 4.65 -12.51
N HIS A 415 13.92 4.40 -11.39
CA HIS A 415 13.07 5.37 -10.72
C HIS A 415 13.88 6.48 -10.05
N LYS A 416 15.01 6.16 -9.40
CA LYS A 416 15.94 7.16 -8.86
C LYS A 416 16.43 8.09 -9.96
N LYS A 417 16.91 7.55 -11.08
CA LYS A 417 17.34 8.33 -12.25
C LYS A 417 16.25 9.30 -12.72
N CYS A 418 15.00 8.83 -12.83
CA CYS A 418 13.87 9.67 -13.21
C CYS A 418 13.64 10.84 -12.24
N ARG A 419 13.71 10.59 -10.92
CA ARG A 419 13.56 11.62 -9.89
C ARG A 419 14.67 12.68 -9.90
N ILE A 420 15.89 12.29 -10.28
CA ILE A 420 17.04 13.20 -10.40
C ILE A 420 16.97 14.00 -11.70
N GLU A 421 16.72 13.35 -12.83
CA GLU A 421 16.75 13.99 -14.15
C GLU A 421 15.52 14.86 -14.41
N ARG A 422 14.36 14.52 -13.81
CA ARG A 422 13.07 15.22 -13.96
C ARG A 422 12.74 15.51 -15.43
N PRO A 423 12.71 14.48 -16.30
CA PRO A 423 12.58 14.66 -17.73
C PRO A 423 11.20 15.23 -18.11
N THR A 424 11.17 16.05 -19.16
CA THR A 424 9.92 16.49 -19.79
C THR A 424 9.48 15.46 -20.83
N LEU A 425 8.47 14.65 -20.51
CA LEU A 425 7.97 13.57 -21.37
C LEU A 425 6.53 13.83 -21.81
N SER A 426 6.36 14.41 -22.99
CA SER A 426 5.07 14.89 -23.50
C SER A 426 4.37 13.94 -24.49
N SER A 427 5.10 13.00 -25.09
CA SER A 427 4.56 11.98 -26.01
C SER A 427 4.92 10.56 -25.58
N ASP A 428 4.18 9.59 -26.09
CA ASP A 428 4.47 8.17 -25.86
C ASP A 428 5.84 7.76 -26.43
N ASP A 429 6.24 8.31 -27.57
CA ASP A 429 7.59 8.09 -28.12
C ASP A 429 8.70 8.60 -27.19
N GLN A 430 8.51 9.78 -26.59
CA GLN A 430 9.48 10.32 -25.61
C GLN A 430 9.55 9.47 -24.35
N LYS A 431 8.41 8.97 -23.88
CA LYS A 431 8.32 8.10 -22.71
C LYS A 431 8.98 6.74 -22.95
N MET A 432 8.69 6.11 -24.09
CA MET A 432 9.35 4.89 -24.52
C MET A 432 10.85 5.11 -24.69
N GLY A 433 11.26 6.19 -25.36
CA GLY A 433 12.67 6.51 -25.56
C GLY A 433 13.42 6.72 -24.24
N TYR A 434 12.81 7.44 -23.30
CA TYR A 434 13.35 7.60 -21.94
C TYR A 434 13.46 6.27 -21.20
N PHE A 435 12.43 5.43 -21.24
CA PHE A 435 12.45 4.11 -20.61
C PHE A 435 13.57 3.23 -21.20
N MET A 436 13.66 3.12 -22.53
CA MET A 436 14.64 2.27 -23.20
C MET A 436 16.08 2.72 -22.95
N THR A 437 16.36 4.02 -23.08
CA THR A 437 17.70 4.56 -22.84
C THR A 437 18.10 4.47 -21.37
N SER A 438 17.17 4.72 -20.44
CA SER A 438 17.41 4.58 -19.01
C SER A 438 17.56 3.13 -18.59
N ALA A 439 16.82 2.20 -19.19
CA ALA A 439 16.97 0.78 -18.95
C ALA A 439 18.39 0.30 -19.29
N CYS A 440 18.94 0.76 -20.42
CA CYS A 440 20.34 0.47 -20.80
C CYS A 440 21.33 1.12 -19.81
N ASP A 441 21.08 2.35 -19.37
CA ASP A 441 21.94 3.04 -18.40
C ASP A 441 22.02 2.28 -17.07
N VAL A 442 20.89 1.78 -16.56
CA VAL A 442 20.84 1.13 -15.24
C VAL A 442 21.20 -0.36 -15.30
N SER A 443 21.01 -1.04 -16.42
CA SER A 443 21.52 -2.40 -16.61
C SER A 443 23.02 -2.43 -16.90
N GLY A 444 23.56 -1.36 -17.50
CA GLY A 444 24.91 -1.34 -18.05
C GLY A 444 25.07 -2.16 -19.34
N GLU A 445 23.97 -2.52 -19.99
CA GLU A 445 23.94 -3.37 -21.19
C GLU A 445 23.14 -2.72 -22.32
N ASP A 446 23.50 -3.01 -23.56
CA ASP A 446 22.74 -2.62 -24.75
C ASP A 446 21.51 -3.53 -24.91
N LEU A 447 20.35 -3.02 -24.52
CA LEU A 447 19.07 -3.74 -24.60
C LEU A 447 18.36 -3.61 -25.96
N THR A 448 19.05 -3.14 -27.01
CA THR A 448 18.45 -2.97 -28.36
C THR A 448 17.79 -4.25 -28.85
N GLU A 449 18.52 -5.37 -28.86
CA GLU A 449 17.99 -6.67 -29.35
C GLU A 449 16.79 -7.14 -28.52
N PHE A 450 16.82 -6.91 -27.20
CA PHE A 450 15.70 -7.22 -26.32
C PHE A 450 14.44 -6.44 -26.70
N PHE A 451 14.55 -5.14 -26.91
CA PHE A 451 13.41 -4.30 -27.31
C PHE A 451 12.91 -4.62 -28.72
N GLU A 452 13.80 -4.92 -29.66
CA GLU A 452 13.44 -5.33 -31.02
C GLU A 452 12.66 -6.65 -31.03
N LYS A 453 13.11 -7.65 -30.26
CA LYS A 453 12.40 -8.93 -30.09
C LYS A 453 11.00 -8.77 -29.50
N TRP A 454 10.83 -7.80 -28.60
CA TRP A 454 9.51 -7.43 -28.07
C TRP A 454 8.67 -6.58 -29.03
N GLY A 455 9.20 -6.17 -30.18
CA GLY A 455 8.51 -5.32 -31.13
C GLY A 455 8.25 -3.91 -30.58
N LEU A 456 9.12 -3.40 -29.71
CA LEU A 456 9.00 -2.06 -29.12
C LEU A 456 9.53 -1.00 -30.10
N ARG A 457 8.62 -0.43 -30.90
CA ARG A 457 8.97 0.48 -32.00
C ARG A 457 9.10 1.93 -31.54
N ALA A 458 10.21 2.27 -30.88
CA ALA A 458 10.56 3.65 -30.58
C ALA A 458 11.18 4.37 -31.80
N SER A 459 11.45 5.67 -31.65
CA SER A 459 12.02 6.49 -32.72
C SER A 459 13.47 6.09 -33.06
N ALA A 460 13.91 6.38 -34.29
CA ALA A 460 15.29 6.09 -34.72
C ALA A 460 16.34 6.82 -33.85
N GLU A 461 15.99 7.99 -33.32
CA GLU A 461 16.81 8.76 -32.39
C GLU A 461 17.03 8.00 -31.07
N THR A 462 16.03 7.24 -30.61
CA THR A 462 16.15 6.40 -29.40
C THR A 462 17.20 5.32 -29.59
N TYR A 463 17.10 4.55 -30.68
CA TYR A 463 18.06 3.48 -30.99
C TYR A 463 19.46 4.03 -31.24
N THR A 464 19.57 5.17 -31.91
CA THR A 464 20.85 5.88 -32.08
C THR A 464 21.44 6.31 -30.74
N ALA A 465 20.61 6.81 -29.81
CA ALA A 465 21.04 7.21 -28.47
C ALA A 465 21.53 6.01 -27.64
N ILE A 466 20.92 4.83 -27.79
CA ILE A 466 21.40 3.58 -27.16
C ILE A 466 22.75 3.18 -27.75
N ALA A 467 22.85 3.08 -29.08
CA ALA A 467 24.08 2.68 -29.77
C ALA A 467 25.28 3.59 -29.40
N ASN A 468 25.06 4.90 -29.27
CA ASN A 468 26.09 5.87 -28.88
C ASN A 468 26.65 5.66 -27.47
N LYS A 469 25.99 4.88 -26.60
CA LYS A 469 26.50 4.52 -25.27
C LYS A 469 27.63 3.49 -25.31
N ASN A 470 27.78 2.75 -26.42
CA ASN A 470 28.79 1.70 -26.60
C ASN A 470 28.80 0.67 -25.45
N LEU A 471 27.62 0.27 -24.99
CA LEU A 471 27.46 -0.73 -23.93
C LEU A 471 27.63 -2.16 -24.49
N PRO A 472 28.09 -3.12 -23.67
CA PRO A 472 28.11 -4.53 -24.09
C PRO A 472 26.68 -5.07 -24.24
N ALA A 473 26.48 -6.01 -25.16
CA ALA A 473 25.22 -6.75 -25.24
C ALA A 473 25.06 -7.69 -24.02
N PRO A 474 23.82 -8.01 -23.61
CA PRO A 474 23.56 -8.99 -22.57
C PRO A 474 24.21 -10.33 -22.84
N ALA A 475 24.76 -10.97 -21.80
CA ALA A 475 25.40 -12.29 -21.93
C ALA A 475 24.39 -13.42 -22.24
N ILE A 476 23.11 -13.19 -21.99
CA ILE A 476 22.01 -14.12 -22.23
C ILE A 476 20.87 -13.41 -22.94
N ASP A 477 20.07 -14.16 -23.70
CA ASP A 477 18.84 -13.64 -24.26
C ASP A 477 17.78 -13.45 -23.16
N ILE A 478 17.61 -12.20 -22.70
CA ILE A 478 16.68 -11.82 -21.63
C ILE A 478 15.23 -12.21 -21.98
N THR A 479 14.87 -12.27 -23.27
CA THR A 479 13.51 -12.65 -23.69
C THR A 479 13.17 -14.11 -23.38
N THR A 480 14.16 -14.92 -22.99
CA THR A 480 13.99 -16.32 -22.59
C THR A 480 13.74 -16.52 -21.10
N LEU A 481 13.94 -15.50 -20.26
CA LEU A 481 13.82 -15.61 -18.80
C LEU A 481 12.37 -15.83 -18.34
N ARG A 482 12.17 -16.76 -17.41
CA ARG A 482 10.88 -17.14 -16.79
C ARG A 482 11.10 -17.55 -15.33
N ASP A 483 10.09 -17.41 -14.48
CA ASP A 483 10.05 -17.90 -13.09
C ASP A 483 8.97 -18.98 -12.85
#